data_AF-A0A937TXD5-F1
#
_entry.id   AF-A0A937TXD5-F1
#
_cell.length_a   1.000
_cell.length_b   1.000
_cell.length_c   1.000
_cell.angle_alpha   90.00
_cell.angle_beta   90.00
_cell.angle_gamma   90.00
#
_symmetry.space_group_name_H-M   'P 1'
#
loop_
_entity.id
_entity.type
_entity.pdbx_description
1 polymer ?
#
loop_
_entity_poly.entity_id
_entity_poly.type
_entity_poly.pdbx_seq_one_letter_code
_entity_poly.pdbx_strand_id
1 'polypeptide(L)'
;MKRRSIILLVAAGVALTIAVILLLAYVCMTGRFSAVVYRYTGSGKWLYSTLYHGVKNGDTIEQVERLLGPGKETGSRLHSAVKKFAARNPSGWPDGCEENDKFLGFRLPGGHLNLQFRNGVLINFDPDEFQKYEELQIIG
;
A
#
# COMPACT_ATOMS: atom_id res chain seq x y z
N MET A 1 1.74 33.77 40.88
CA MET A 1 0.85 33.27 39.80
C MET A 1 1.51 33.19 38.42
N LYS A 2 2.22 34.22 37.92
CA LYS A 2 2.82 34.25 36.56
C LYS A 2 3.73 33.07 36.16
N ARG A 3 4.58 32.55 37.08
CA ARG A 3 5.50 31.42 36.79
C ARG A 3 4.78 30.10 36.47
N ARG A 4 3.65 29.80 37.12
CA ARG A 4 2.89 28.56 36.87
C ARG A 4 2.22 28.58 35.50
N SER A 5 1.72 29.74 35.07
CA SER A 5 1.12 29.93 33.75
C SER A 5 2.14 29.78 32.61
N ILE A 6 3.38 30.26 32.79
CA ILE A 6 4.45 30.11 31.79
C ILE A 6 4.87 28.64 31.66
N ILE A 7 5.01 27.90 32.76
CA ILE A 7 5.35 26.47 32.73
C ILE A 7 4.26 25.65 32.01
N LEU A 8 2.97 25.96 32.25
CA LEU A 8 1.86 25.30 31.57
C LEU A 8 1.81 25.60 30.06
N LEU A 9 2.11 26.83 29.65
CA LEU A 9 2.18 27.22 28.23
C LEU A 9 3.32 26.50 27.50
N VAL A 10 4.50 26.40 28.13
CA VAL A 10 5.65 25.68 27.56
C VAL A 10 5.37 24.18 27.48
N ALA A 11 4.80 23.58 28.53
CA ALA A 11 4.43 22.17 28.54
C ALA A 11 3.37 21.83 27.47
N ALA A 12 2.38 22.71 27.29
CA ALA A 12 1.37 22.56 26.24
C ALA A 12 1.99 22.68 24.83
N GLY A 13 2.93 23.60 24.63
CA GLY A 13 3.67 23.72 23.37
C GLY A 13 4.47 22.46 23.04
N VAL A 14 5.22 21.93 24.00
CA VAL A 14 6.00 20.68 23.84
C VAL A 14 5.09 19.49 23.55
N ALA A 15 3.98 19.34 24.28
CA ALA A 15 3.02 18.26 24.07
C ALA A 15 2.40 18.31 22.65
N LEU A 16 2.07 19.51 22.16
CA LEU A 16 1.55 19.69 20.81
C LEU A 16 2.60 19.31 19.75
N THR A 17 3.86 19.72 19.92
CA THR A 17 4.94 19.34 19.00
C THR A 17 5.14 17.83 18.95
N ILE A 18 5.15 17.15 20.10
CA ILE A 18 5.27 15.69 20.15
C ILE A 18 4.08 15.02 19.45
N ALA A 19 2.85 15.49 19.69
CA ALA A 19 1.67 14.94 19.04
C ALA A 19 1.72 15.07 17.50
N VAL A 20 2.21 16.21 16.99
CA VAL A 20 2.39 16.42 15.54
C VAL A 20 3.46 15.47 14.97
N ILE A 21 4.59 15.30 15.66
CA ILE A 21 5.66 14.38 15.24
C ILE A 21 5.13 12.94 15.20
N LEU A 22 4.40 12.51 16.24
CA LEU A 22 3.82 11.17 16.29
C LEU A 22 2.78 10.95 15.18
N LEU A 23 1.96 11.96 14.88
CA LEU A 23 1.00 11.90 13.79
C LEU A 23 1.70 11.76 12.43
N LEU A 24 2.76 12.54 12.19
CA LEU A 24 3.53 12.47 10.95
C LEU A 24 4.23 11.11 10.81
N ALA A 25 4.86 10.63 11.88
CA ALA A 25 5.48 9.30 11.90
C ALA A 25 4.46 8.20 11.59
N TYR A 26 3.26 8.26 12.20
CA TYR A 26 2.17 7.33 11.93
C TYR A 26 1.69 7.38 10.47
N VAL A 27 1.56 8.56 9.88
CA VAL A 27 1.14 8.72 8.49
C VAL A 27 2.18 8.17 7.51
N CYS A 28 3.48 8.30 7.82
CA CYS A 28 4.55 7.69 7.03
C CYS A 28 4.56 6.16 7.18
N MET A 29 4.48 5.65 8.41
CA MET A 29 4.49 4.20 8.70
C MET A 29 3.29 3.43 8.13
N THR A 30 2.17 4.11 7.88
CA THR A 30 0.94 3.46 7.35
C THR A 30 0.82 3.54 5.83
N GLY A 31 1.85 4.04 5.14
CA GLY A 31 1.83 4.23 3.68
C GLY A 31 0.83 5.28 3.19
N ARG A 32 0.13 5.99 4.09
CA ARG A 32 -0.93 6.94 3.73
C ARG A 32 -0.40 8.16 2.99
N PHE A 33 0.79 8.66 3.37
CA PHE A 33 1.45 9.71 2.62
C PHE A 33 1.78 9.24 1.20
N SER A 34 2.43 8.08 1.08
CA SER A 34 2.76 7.47 -0.22
C SER A 34 1.52 7.26 -1.08
N ALA A 35 0.40 6.84 -0.48
CA ALA A 35 -0.87 6.64 -1.17
C ALA A 35 -1.41 7.94 -1.78
N VAL A 36 -1.36 9.05 -1.03
CA VAL A 36 -1.75 10.37 -1.51
C VAL A 36 -0.88 10.80 -2.69
N VAL A 37 0.44 10.69 -2.55
CA VAL A 37 1.36 11.10 -3.62
C VAL A 37 1.22 10.21 -4.85
N TYR A 38 1.05 8.90 -4.67
CA TYR A 38 0.76 7.97 -5.77
C TYR A 38 -0.50 8.36 -6.53
N ARG A 39 -1.62 8.61 -5.84
CA ARG A 39 -2.88 8.98 -6.50
C ARG A 39 -2.77 10.28 -7.31
N TYR A 40 -1.95 11.22 -6.87
CA TYR A 40 -1.74 12.48 -7.59
C TYR A 40 -0.78 12.33 -8.78
N THR A 41 0.27 11.52 -8.63
CA THR A 41 1.38 11.47 -9.60
C THR A 41 1.35 10.27 -10.54
N GLY A 42 0.66 9.18 -10.16
CA GLY A 42 0.73 7.88 -10.83
C GLY A 42 2.10 7.21 -10.75
N SER A 43 2.97 7.64 -9.83
CA SER A 43 4.35 7.16 -9.74
C SER A 43 4.45 5.76 -9.13
N GLY A 44 5.13 4.85 -9.83
CA GLY A 44 5.35 3.49 -9.34
C GLY A 44 6.14 3.42 -8.04
N LYS A 45 7.05 4.37 -7.82
CA LYS A 45 7.80 4.50 -6.55
C LYS A 45 6.84 4.63 -5.36
N TRP A 46 5.87 5.55 -5.48
CA TRP A 46 4.90 5.80 -4.43
C TRP A 46 3.86 4.68 -4.33
N LEU A 47 3.53 4.00 -5.44
CA LEU A 47 2.70 2.79 -5.42
C LEU A 47 3.36 1.70 -4.57
N TYR A 48 4.63 1.36 -4.83
CA TYR A 48 5.32 0.29 -4.12
C TYR A 48 5.49 0.60 -2.63
N SER A 49 5.83 1.84 -2.27
CA SER A 49 5.88 2.26 -0.85
C SER A 49 4.49 2.16 -0.20
N THR A 50 3.41 2.47 -0.92
CA THR A 50 2.04 2.30 -0.41
C THR A 50 1.70 0.83 -0.19
N LEU A 51 2.08 -0.05 -1.12
CA LEU A 51 1.84 -1.48 -1.03
C LEU A 51 2.61 -2.11 0.14
N TYR A 52 3.87 -1.71 0.35
CA TYR A 52 4.70 -2.21 1.43
C TYR A 52 4.18 -1.82 2.82
N HIS A 53 3.86 -0.54 3.03
CA HIS A 53 3.47 -0.04 4.36
C HIS A 53 1.97 -0.08 4.65
N GLY A 54 1.14 -0.02 3.61
CA GLY A 54 -0.28 0.30 3.73
C GLY A 54 -1.23 -0.86 3.41
N VAL A 55 -0.80 -1.85 2.63
CA VAL A 55 -1.64 -2.96 2.18
C VAL A 55 -1.15 -4.26 2.79
N LYS A 56 -2.09 -5.14 3.14
CA LYS A 56 -1.82 -6.46 3.71
C LYS A 56 -2.58 -7.54 2.98
N ASN A 57 -2.02 -8.75 2.97
CA ASN A 57 -2.76 -9.92 2.52
C ASN A 57 -4.06 -10.05 3.34
N GLY A 58 -5.17 -10.34 2.66
CA GLY A 58 -6.50 -10.38 3.26
C GLY A 58 -7.25 -9.05 3.34
N ASP A 59 -6.65 -7.91 2.97
CA ASP A 59 -7.38 -6.63 2.87
C ASP A 59 -8.51 -6.74 1.84
N THR A 60 -9.65 -6.10 2.12
CA THR A 60 -10.76 -6.06 1.16
C THR A 60 -10.45 -5.14 0.00
N ILE A 61 -11.16 -5.33 -1.12
CA ILE A 61 -11.11 -4.41 -2.27
C ILE A 61 -11.30 -2.95 -1.82
N GLU A 62 -12.28 -2.67 -0.95
CA GLU A 62 -12.57 -1.32 -0.48
C GLU A 62 -11.43 -0.73 0.35
N GLN A 63 -10.72 -1.54 1.13
CA GLN A 63 -9.56 -1.11 1.91
C GLN A 63 -8.40 -0.75 0.97
N VAL A 64 -8.12 -1.59 -0.02
CA VAL A 64 -7.07 -1.36 -1.02
C VAL A 64 -7.38 -0.12 -1.86
N GLU A 65 -8.60 0.01 -2.39
CA GLU A 65 -9.00 1.15 -3.22
C GLU A 65 -9.06 2.47 -2.44
N ARG A 66 -9.35 2.42 -1.13
CA ARG A 66 -9.25 3.61 -0.28
C ARG A 66 -7.84 4.19 -0.25
N LEU A 67 -6.81 3.35 -0.36
CA LEU A 67 -5.42 3.77 -0.43
C LEU A 67 -5.02 4.13 -1.87
N LEU A 68 -5.19 3.20 -2.79
CA LEU A 68 -4.63 3.28 -4.15
C LEU A 68 -5.53 4.04 -5.14
N GLY A 69 -6.76 4.35 -4.76
CA GLY A 69 -7.82 4.76 -5.69
C GLY A 69 -8.48 3.56 -6.37
N PRO A 70 -9.48 3.80 -7.23
CA PRO A 70 -10.23 2.72 -7.88
C PRO A 70 -9.32 1.90 -8.80
N GLY A 71 -9.38 0.58 -8.64
CA GLY A 71 -8.71 -0.36 -9.54
C GLY A 71 -9.48 -0.51 -10.85
N LYS A 72 -8.78 -0.98 -11.90
CA LYS A 72 -9.43 -1.37 -13.15
C LYS A 72 -9.45 -2.88 -13.26
N GLU A 73 -10.64 -3.46 -13.41
CA GLU A 73 -10.75 -4.90 -13.63
C GLU A 73 -10.03 -5.32 -14.92
N THR A 74 -9.24 -6.38 -14.82
CA THR A 74 -8.39 -6.84 -15.92
C THR A 74 -9.05 -8.02 -16.63
N GLY A 75 -8.89 -8.09 -17.96
CA GLY A 75 -9.57 -9.08 -18.78
C GLY A 75 -9.07 -10.53 -18.64
N SER A 76 -9.86 -11.46 -19.17
CA SER A 76 -9.68 -12.92 -19.11
C SER A 76 -8.33 -13.46 -19.61
N ARG A 77 -7.62 -12.71 -20.46
CA ARG A 77 -6.27 -13.09 -20.92
C ARG A 77 -5.25 -13.12 -19.79
N LEU A 78 -5.31 -12.17 -18.86
CA LEU A 78 -4.41 -12.15 -17.70
C LEU A 78 -4.65 -13.38 -16.84
N HIS A 79 -5.91 -13.70 -16.59
CA HIS A 79 -6.34 -14.83 -15.78
C HIS A 79 -5.72 -16.16 -16.24
N SER A 80 -5.83 -16.45 -17.54
CA SER A 80 -5.24 -17.67 -18.13
C SER A 80 -3.70 -17.73 -17.99
N ALA A 81 -3.03 -16.58 -18.09
CA ALA A 81 -1.57 -16.50 -17.94
C ALA A 81 -1.16 -16.71 -16.48
N VAL A 82 -1.84 -16.03 -15.55
CA VAL A 82 -1.59 -16.15 -14.10
C VAL A 82 -1.88 -17.57 -13.62
N LYS A 83 -2.97 -18.20 -14.05
CA LYS A 83 -3.28 -19.59 -13.71
C LYS A 83 -2.16 -20.56 -14.09
N LYS A 84 -1.58 -20.40 -15.28
CA LYS A 84 -0.42 -21.21 -15.73
C LYS A 84 0.84 -20.90 -14.92
N PHE A 85 1.04 -19.64 -14.53
CA PHE A 85 2.20 -19.22 -13.73
C PHE A 85 2.12 -19.75 -12.29
N ALA A 86 0.97 -19.55 -11.62
CA ALA A 86 0.70 -20.03 -10.28
C ALA A 86 0.89 -21.55 -10.18
N ALA A 87 0.41 -22.32 -11.17
CA ALA A 87 0.60 -23.77 -11.22
C ALA A 87 2.08 -24.21 -11.31
N ARG A 88 2.97 -23.35 -11.83
CA ARG A 88 4.42 -23.61 -11.94
C ARG A 88 5.21 -23.10 -10.74
N ASN A 89 4.64 -22.18 -9.97
CA ASN A 89 5.28 -21.55 -8.82
C ASN A 89 4.32 -21.53 -7.60
N PRO A 90 3.97 -22.71 -7.04
CA PRO A 90 3.01 -22.78 -5.94
C PRO A 90 3.51 -22.11 -4.65
N SER A 91 4.83 -22.02 -4.43
CA SER A 91 5.39 -21.35 -3.24
C SER A 91 5.16 -19.84 -3.25
N GLY A 92 5.17 -19.20 -4.42
CA GLY A 92 4.85 -17.76 -4.56
C GLY A 92 3.36 -17.49 -4.79
N TRP A 93 2.55 -18.53 -4.98
CA TRP A 93 1.11 -18.46 -5.23
C TRP A 93 0.38 -19.52 -4.39
N PRO A 94 0.47 -19.44 -3.06
CA PRO A 94 -0.06 -20.46 -2.16
C PRO A 94 -1.57 -20.70 -2.32
N ASP A 95 -2.33 -19.66 -2.66
CA ASP A 95 -3.78 -19.73 -2.90
C ASP A 95 -4.12 -20.05 -4.37
N GLY A 96 -3.11 -20.19 -5.24
CA GLY A 96 -3.26 -20.46 -6.66
C GLY A 96 -4.05 -19.39 -7.42
N CYS A 97 -4.71 -19.79 -8.51
CA CYS A 97 -5.59 -18.91 -9.28
C CYS A 97 -6.81 -19.68 -9.79
N GLU A 98 -7.99 -19.23 -9.39
CA GLU A 98 -9.30 -19.81 -9.68
C GLU A 98 -10.09 -18.92 -10.63
N GLU A 99 -11.02 -19.48 -11.40
CA GLU A 99 -11.76 -18.80 -12.47
C GLU A 99 -12.54 -17.56 -12.01
N ASN A 100 -13.03 -17.57 -10.76
CA ASN A 100 -13.79 -16.47 -10.17
C ASN A 100 -12.91 -15.39 -9.49
N ASP A 101 -11.59 -15.55 -9.53
CA ASP A 101 -10.68 -14.55 -8.99
C ASP A 101 -10.72 -13.26 -9.80
N LYS A 102 -10.76 -12.14 -9.09
CA LYS A 102 -10.74 -10.81 -9.68
C LYS A 102 -9.33 -10.26 -9.69
N PHE A 103 -8.96 -9.62 -10.79
CA PHE A 103 -7.68 -8.92 -10.91
C PHE A 103 -7.90 -7.43 -11.10
N LEU A 104 -7.50 -6.63 -10.12
CA LEU A 104 -7.58 -5.18 -10.20
C LEU A 104 -6.20 -4.61 -10.54
N GLY A 105 -6.14 -3.93 -11.68
CA GLY A 105 -4.95 -3.24 -12.18
C GLY A 105 -4.87 -1.80 -11.67
N PHE A 106 -3.72 -1.46 -11.10
CA PHE A 106 -3.35 -0.13 -10.64
C PHE A 106 -2.28 0.46 -11.56
N ARG A 107 -2.41 1.74 -11.91
CA ARG A 107 -1.62 2.38 -12.97
C ARG A 107 -0.14 2.51 -12.59
N LEU A 108 0.72 2.22 -13.56
CA LEU A 108 2.15 2.52 -13.58
C LEU A 108 2.50 3.29 -14.86
N PRO A 109 3.62 4.04 -14.91
CA PRO A 109 4.05 4.75 -16.12
C PRO A 109 4.22 3.86 -17.36
N GLY A 110 4.53 2.57 -17.18
CA GLY A 110 4.73 1.60 -18.27
C GLY A 110 3.70 0.47 -18.32
N GLY A 111 2.60 0.53 -17.56
CA GLY A 111 1.61 -0.54 -17.52
C GLY A 111 0.72 -0.52 -16.29
N HIS A 112 0.41 -1.72 -15.77
CA HIS A 112 -0.41 -1.89 -14.58
C HIS A 112 0.21 -2.94 -13.66
N LEU A 113 0.15 -2.69 -12.36
CA LEU A 113 0.34 -3.72 -11.33
C LEU A 113 -1.02 -4.31 -11.02
N ASN A 114 -1.16 -5.64 -11.13
CA ASN A 114 -2.43 -6.32 -10.87
C ASN A 114 -2.38 -7.00 -9.51
N LEU A 115 -3.40 -6.75 -8.70
CA LEU A 115 -3.64 -7.44 -7.43
C LEU A 115 -4.78 -8.46 -7.62
N GLN A 116 -4.63 -9.64 -7.03
CA GLN A 116 -5.59 -10.74 -7.13
C GLN A 116 -6.49 -10.78 -5.90
N PHE A 117 -7.80 -10.89 -6.12
CA PHE A 117 -8.79 -10.99 -5.07
C PHE A 117 -9.64 -12.24 -5.26
N ARG A 118 -9.92 -12.93 -4.15
CA ARG A 118 -10.89 -14.03 -4.09
C ARG A 118 -11.92 -13.69 -3.03
N ASN A 119 -13.20 -13.81 -3.36
CA ASN A 119 -14.30 -13.47 -2.45
C ASN A 119 -14.19 -12.06 -1.83
N GLY A 120 -13.64 -11.09 -2.58
CA GLY A 120 -13.52 -9.70 -2.16
C GLY A 120 -12.29 -9.36 -1.31
N VAL A 121 -11.43 -10.33 -1.01
CA VAL A 121 -10.20 -10.13 -0.22
C VAL A 121 -8.95 -10.40 -1.04
N LEU A 122 -7.88 -9.66 -0.75
CA LEU A 122 -6.57 -9.77 -1.40
C LEU A 122 -5.91 -11.11 -1.04
N ILE A 123 -5.41 -11.82 -2.05
CA ILE A 123 -4.71 -13.11 -1.90
C ILE A 123 -3.39 -13.10 -2.67
N ASN A 124 -2.50 -14.06 -2.39
CA ASN A 124 -1.17 -14.17 -3.00
C ASN A 124 -0.38 -12.85 -2.99
N PHE A 125 -0.52 -12.07 -1.92
CA PHE A 125 0.17 -10.79 -1.76
C PHE A 125 1.15 -10.87 -0.60
N ASP A 126 2.39 -10.49 -0.87
CA ASP A 126 3.43 -10.33 0.14
C ASP A 126 3.96 -8.88 0.08
N PRO A 127 3.74 -8.06 1.12
CA PRO A 127 4.29 -6.71 1.19
C PRO A 127 5.82 -6.68 1.02
N ASP A 128 6.54 -7.69 1.52
CA ASP A 128 8.00 -7.68 1.57
C ASP A 128 8.62 -7.77 0.17
N GLU A 129 7.89 -8.28 -0.83
CA GLU A 129 8.31 -8.24 -2.23
C GLU A 129 8.54 -6.81 -2.75
N PHE A 130 7.92 -5.82 -2.09
CA PHE A 130 8.02 -4.41 -2.42
C PHE A 130 9.12 -3.66 -1.66
N GLN A 131 9.71 -4.26 -0.61
CA GLN A 131 10.76 -3.64 0.21
C GLN A 131 11.97 -3.17 -0.63
N LYS A 132 12.38 -3.99 -1.61
CA LYS A 132 13.52 -3.70 -2.50
C LYS A 132 13.36 -2.39 -3.30
N TYR A 133 12.13 -1.91 -3.49
CA TYR A 133 11.86 -0.65 -4.17
C TYR A 133 11.90 0.57 -3.24
N GLU A 134 12.01 0.37 -1.93
CA GLU A 134 12.37 1.41 -0.96
C GLU A 134 13.90 1.54 -0.78
N GLU A 135 14.64 0.43 -0.74
CA GLU A 135 16.09 0.46 -0.49
C GLU A 135 16.87 1.17 -1.61
N LEU A 136 16.41 1.05 -2.87
CA LEU A 136 16.94 1.80 -4.01
C LEU A 136 16.71 3.33 -3.91
N GLN A 137 15.97 3.81 -2.91
CA GLN A 137 15.70 5.24 -2.69
C GLN A 137 16.68 5.91 -1.72
N ILE A 138 17.50 5.16 -0.99
CA ILE A 138 18.46 5.72 -0.01
C ILE A 138 19.81 6.04 -0.68
N ILE A 139 20.07 5.47 -1.85
CA ILE A 139 21.36 5.58 -2.56
C ILE A 139 21.26 6.48 -3.83
N GLY A 140 20.13 7.18 -4.02
CA GLY A 140 19.85 8.01 -5.20
C GLY A 140 19.65 9.48 -4.86
#